data_AF-A0A7X8RXW2-F1
#
_entry.id   AF-A0A7X8RXW2-F1
#
_cell.length_a   1.000
_cell.length_b   1.000
_cell.length_c   1.000
_cell.angle_alpha   90.00
_cell.angle_beta   90.00
_cell.angle_gamma   90.00
#
_symmetry.space_group_name_H-M   'P 1'
#
loop_
_entity.id
_entity.type
_entity.pdbx_description
1 polymer ?
#
loop_
_entity_poly.entity_id
_entity_poly.type
_entity_poly.pdbx_seq_one_letter_code
_entity_poly.pdbx_strand_id
1 'polypeptide(L)'
;MATAAINTVYPYSRDQRFFTRMAIGMAVFVVFAFGQWALRGMASPSTAPVWVHLHGVAMLSWLGMFVLQNQLALTGNIALHRKLGWVSLALVLFIAGLGMFTGRMAIELHRVPPFFSNAYFLALTHIGTALFAAMVIAAIAMRRETQWHRRLMMGAMILILEPAIGRLVPAPILGPTLTPIVEGAFQLFAVGLIAMHDLRETGSVHPATRFSALAVVVLFGVVMGLAVFPPFVSLAEGIAAAG
;
A
#
# COMPACT_ATOMS: atom_id res chain seq x y z
N MET A 1 29.29 -31.45 11.55
CA MET A 1 29.78 -30.06 11.56
C MET A 1 28.63 -29.17 11.98
N ALA A 2 28.71 -28.55 13.15
CA ALA A 2 27.65 -27.71 13.70
C ALA A 2 27.67 -26.35 12.99
N THR A 3 26.60 -26.04 12.25
CA THR A 3 26.39 -24.73 11.63
C THR A 3 26.16 -23.72 12.75
N ALA A 4 27.12 -22.84 13.00
CA ALA A 4 26.99 -21.77 13.96
C ALA A 4 25.84 -20.84 13.53
N ALA A 5 24.75 -20.84 14.28
CA ALA A 5 23.70 -19.86 14.17
C ALA A 5 24.28 -18.49 14.56
N ILE A 6 24.56 -17.64 13.58
CA ILE A 6 24.88 -16.24 13.83
C ILE A 6 23.58 -15.56 14.27
N ASN A 7 23.29 -15.66 15.57
CA ASN A 7 22.26 -14.90 16.25
C ASN A 7 22.81 -13.48 16.50
N THR A 8 22.97 -12.67 15.46
CA THR A 8 23.19 -11.23 15.65
C THR A 8 21.87 -10.56 15.92
N VAL A 9 21.39 -10.68 17.16
CA VAL A 9 20.25 -9.91 17.66
C VAL A 9 20.71 -8.46 17.85
N TYR A 10 20.68 -7.68 16.76
CA TYR A 10 20.86 -6.24 16.84
C TYR A 10 19.71 -5.62 17.67
N PRO A 11 19.93 -4.50 18.37
CA PRO A 11 18.95 -3.97 19.30
C PRO A 11 17.63 -3.64 18.59
N TYR A 12 16.51 -4.11 19.15
CA TYR A 12 15.16 -3.81 18.63
C TYR A 12 14.93 -2.32 18.40
N SER A 13 15.51 -1.46 19.24
CA SER A 13 15.39 0.00 19.13
C SER A 13 16.08 0.55 17.89
N ARG A 14 17.25 0.01 17.48
CA ARG A 14 17.92 0.39 16.23
C ARG A 14 17.08 -0.02 15.03
N ASP A 15 16.53 -1.24 15.07
CA ASP A 15 15.64 -1.72 14.02
C ASP A 15 14.38 -0.83 13.89
N GLN A 16 13.71 -0.59 15.01
CA GLN A 16 12.47 0.17 15.04
C GLN A 16 12.68 1.62 14.56
N ARG A 17 13.83 2.24 14.84
CA ARG A 17 14.15 3.58 14.32
C ARG A 17 14.15 3.65 12.79
N PHE A 18 14.65 2.62 12.11
CA PHE A 18 14.62 2.54 10.65
C PHE A 18 13.17 2.52 10.14
N PHE A 19 12.35 1.59 10.64
CA PHE A 19 10.95 1.47 10.22
C PHE A 19 10.12 2.71 10.55
N THR A 20 10.35 3.34 11.70
CA THR A 20 9.71 4.62 12.05
C THR A 20 10.07 5.73 11.07
N ARG A 21 11.36 5.90 10.73
CA ARG A 21 11.80 6.92 9.75
C ARG A 21 11.22 6.65 8.37
N MET A 22 11.20 5.38 7.96
CA MET A 22 10.60 4.96 6.71
C MET A 22 9.09 5.23 6.68
N ALA A 23 8.37 4.95 7.76
CA ALA A 23 6.94 5.27 7.89
C ALA A 23 6.67 6.78 7.75
N ILE A 24 7.48 7.62 8.42
CA ILE A 24 7.39 9.08 8.29
C ILE A 24 7.70 9.51 6.86
N GLY A 25 8.77 8.99 6.25
CA GLY A 25 9.16 9.31 4.88
C GLY A 25 8.08 8.96 3.86
N MET A 26 7.47 7.78 3.97
CA MET A 26 6.33 7.37 3.15
C MET A 26 5.11 8.26 3.39
N ALA A 27 4.84 8.64 4.63
CA ALA A 27 3.74 9.55 4.93
C ALA A 27 3.94 10.92 4.29
N VAL A 28 5.14 11.51 4.42
CA VAL A 28 5.49 12.76 3.77
C VAL A 28 5.40 12.64 2.26
N PHE A 29 5.90 11.54 1.69
CA PHE A 29 5.81 11.27 0.25
C PHE A 29 4.36 11.22 -0.24
N VAL A 30 3.47 10.49 0.45
CA VAL A 30 2.04 10.39 0.08
C VAL A 30 1.35 11.75 0.18
N VAL A 31 1.54 12.47 1.30
CA VAL A 31 0.95 13.81 1.48
C VAL A 31 1.47 14.78 0.42
N PHE A 32 2.77 14.75 0.12
CA PHE A 32 3.34 15.55 -0.95
C PHE A 32 2.71 15.21 -2.30
N ALA A 33 2.69 13.93 -2.69
CA ALA A 33 2.19 13.48 -3.99
C ALA A 33 0.72 13.86 -4.23
N PHE A 34 -0.15 13.76 -3.22
CA PHE A 34 -1.54 14.18 -3.33
C PHE A 34 -1.70 15.70 -3.23
N GLY A 35 -0.98 16.36 -2.31
CA GLY A 35 -1.04 17.81 -2.11
C GLY A 35 -0.60 18.60 -3.34
N GLN A 36 0.56 18.28 -3.91
CA GLN A 36 1.04 18.89 -5.16
C GLN A 36 0.08 18.65 -6.33
N TRP A 37 -0.55 17.47 -6.40
CA TRP A 37 -1.49 17.13 -7.46
C TRP A 37 -2.74 18.02 -7.39
N ALA A 38 -3.29 18.19 -6.18
CA ALA A 38 -4.42 19.06 -5.93
C ALA A 38 -4.08 20.54 -6.16
N LEU A 39 -2.92 21.01 -5.69
CA LEU A 39 -2.48 22.40 -5.87
C LEU A 39 -2.26 22.79 -7.34
N ARG A 40 -1.96 21.83 -8.21
CA ARG A 40 -1.89 22.03 -9.66
C ARG A 40 -3.25 21.98 -10.37
N GLY A 41 -4.36 21.88 -9.62
CA GLY A 41 -5.71 21.84 -10.18
C GLY A 41 -6.09 20.51 -10.85
N MET A 42 -5.31 19.44 -10.63
CA MET A 42 -5.59 18.12 -11.20
C MET A 42 -6.53 17.27 -10.33
N ALA A 43 -7.11 17.87 -9.29
CA ALA A 43 -8.20 17.33 -8.51
C ALA A 43 -9.32 18.37 -8.46
N SER A 44 -10.57 17.91 -8.42
CA SER A 44 -11.75 18.77 -8.30
C SER A 44 -12.54 18.42 -7.04
N PRO A 45 -12.08 18.81 -5.83
CA PRO A 45 -12.72 18.42 -4.58
C PRO A 45 -14.19 18.87 -4.47
N SER A 46 -14.55 20.03 -5.04
CA SER A 46 -15.92 20.56 -4.97
C SER A 46 -16.96 19.75 -5.75
N THR A 47 -16.53 18.96 -6.74
CA THR A 47 -17.41 18.13 -7.57
C THR A 47 -17.22 16.64 -7.30
N ALA A 48 -16.40 16.30 -6.30
CA ALA A 48 -16.19 14.93 -5.86
C ALA A 48 -17.38 14.48 -4.99
N PRO A 49 -17.96 13.30 -5.26
CA PRO A 49 -18.99 12.75 -4.39
C PRO A 49 -18.50 12.58 -2.95
N VAL A 50 -19.42 12.63 -1.98
CA VAL A 50 -19.10 12.59 -0.54
C VAL A 50 -18.25 11.38 -0.13
N TRP A 51 -18.44 10.22 -0.76
CA TRP A 51 -17.64 9.01 -0.47
C TRP A 51 -16.17 9.14 -0.86
N VAL A 52 -15.83 9.99 -1.84
CA VAL A 52 -14.43 10.27 -2.20
C VAL A 52 -13.74 11.08 -1.10
N HIS A 53 -14.45 12.03 -0.49
CA HIS A 53 -13.94 12.74 0.69
C HIS A 53 -13.78 11.80 1.88
N LEU A 54 -14.77 10.93 2.13
CA LEU A 54 -14.69 9.93 3.18
C LEU A 54 -13.50 8.99 2.98
N HIS A 55 -13.25 8.57 1.74
CA HIS A 55 -12.09 7.76 1.38
C HIS A 55 -10.79 8.52 1.67
N GLY A 56 -10.69 9.79 1.25
CA GLY A 56 -9.53 10.64 1.53
C GLY A 56 -9.25 10.81 3.03
N VAL A 57 -10.29 11.09 3.83
CA VAL A 57 -10.17 11.20 5.30
C VAL A 57 -9.76 9.88 5.92
N ALA A 58 -10.32 8.75 5.46
CA ALA A 58 -9.95 7.43 5.96
C ALA A 58 -8.48 7.10 5.65
N MET A 59 -8.01 7.39 4.43
CA MET A 59 -6.61 7.17 4.02
C MET A 59 -5.63 8.07 4.78
N LEU A 60 -5.97 9.34 5.01
CA LEU A 60 -5.17 10.23 5.87
C LEU A 60 -5.14 9.75 7.32
N SER A 61 -6.27 9.26 7.83
CA SER A 61 -6.36 8.66 9.17
C SER A 61 -5.49 7.41 9.27
N TRP A 62 -5.49 6.56 8.24
CA TRP A 62 -4.61 5.39 8.16
C TRP A 62 -3.14 5.80 8.18
N LEU A 63 -2.77 6.82 7.41
CA LEU A 63 -1.40 7.31 7.35
C LEU A 63 -0.91 7.84 8.71
N GLY A 64 -1.75 8.63 9.38
CA GLY A 64 -1.50 9.10 10.74
C GLY A 64 -1.39 7.95 11.73
N MET A 65 -2.31 6.97 11.66
CA MET A 65 -2.27 5.78 12.50
C MET A 65 -1.00 4.95 12.25
N PHE A 66 -0.58 4.77 11.00
CA PHE A 66 0.62 4.02 10.63
C PHE A 66 1.89 4.64 11.22
N VAL A 67 2.03 5.97 11.13
CA VAL A 67 3.14 6.70 11.77
C VAL A 67 3.05 6.60 13.29
N LEU A 68 1.86 6.82 13.87
CA LEU A 68 1.64 6.73 15.31
C LEU A 68 2.01 5.34 15.85
N GLN A 69 1.59 4.26 15.19
CA GLN A 69 1.89 2.89 15.60
C GLN A 69 3.40 2.60 15.63
N ASN A 70 4.14 3.11 14.64
CA ASN A 70 5.60 3.02 14.62
C ASN A 70 6.26 3.84 15.74
N GLN A 71 5.72 5.02 16.07
CA GLN A 71 6.20 5.86 17.17
C GLN A 71 5.92 5.24 18.54
N LEU A 72 4.75 4.62 18.73
CA LEU A 72 4.41 3.90 19.96
C LEU A 72 5.30 2.67 20.15
N ALA A 73 5.61 1.96 19.08
CA ALA A 73 6.57 0.85 19.10
C ALA A 73 8.00 1.33 19.44
N LEU A 74 8.43 2.46 18.87
CA LEU A 74 9.75 3.05 19.14
C LEU A 74 9.91 3.54 20.59
N THR A 75 8.88 4.18 21.13
CA THR A 75 8.88 4.73 22.49
C THR A 75 8.57 3.69 23.57
N GLY A 76 8.20 2.46 23.18
CA GLY A 76 7.89 1.38 24.11
C GLY A 76 6.49 1.44 24.73
N ASN A 77 5.60 2.33 24.26
CA ASN A 77 4.21 2.38 24.73
C ASN A 77 3.36 1.28 24.06
N ILE A 78 3.70 0.02 24.38
CA ILE A 78 3.10 -1.17 23.77
C ILE A 78 1.63 -1.35 24.19
N ALA A 79 1.25 -0.87 25.37
CA ALA A 79 -0.14 -0.92 25.83
C ALA A 79 -1.05 -0.11 24.88
N LEU A 80 -0.67 1.13 24.57
CA LEU A 80 -1.43 1.97 23.65
C LEU A 80 -1.33 1.47 22.20
N HIS A 81 -0.16 1.00 21.77
CA HIS A 81 0.03 0.35 20.46
C HIS A 81 -1.00 -0.76 20.25
N ARG A 82 -1.16 -1.67 21.23
CA ARG A 82 -2.13 -2.78 21.16
C ARG A 82 -3.58 -2.29 21.13
N LYS A 83 -3.94 -1.31 21.96
CA LYS A 83 -5.29 -0.73 21.99
C LYS A 83 -5.66 -0.09 20.65
N LEU A 84 -4.80 0.79 20.15
CA LEU A 84 -5.01 1.48 18.88
C LEU A 84 -4.85 0.55 17.67
N GLY A 85 -4.14 -0.58 17.80
CA GLY A 85 -4.01 -1.59 16.75
C GLY A 85 -5.36 -2.18 16.34
N TRP A 86 -6.28 -2.38 17.30
CA TRP A 86 -7.65 -2.82 16.99
C TRP A 86 -8.48 -1.75 16.30
N VAL A 87 -8.32 -0.48 16.69
CA VAL A 87 -8.93 0.66 15.99
C VAL A 87 -8.39 0.75 14.55
N SER A 88 -7.08 0.54 14.39
CA SER A 88 -6.45 0.48 13.07
C SER A 88 -6.98 -0.66 12.21
N LEU A 89 -7.26 -1.84 12.79
CA LEU A 89 -7.85 -2.95 12.05
C LEU A 89 -9.27 -2.61 11.56
N ALA A 90 -10.11 -2.03 12.42
CA ALA A 90 -11.44 -1.57 12.02
C ALA A 90 -11.36 -0.53 10.89
N LEU A 91 -10.42 0.42 10.99
CA LEU A 91 -10.16 1.40 9.94
C LEU A 91 -9.72 0.74 8.62
N VAL A 92 -8.85 -0.27 8.67
CA VAL A 92 -8.41 -1.00 7.47
C VAL A 92 -9.55 -1.74 6.80
N LEU A 93 -10.43 -2.41 7.55
CA LEU A 93 -11.61 -3.08 7.00
C LEU A 93 -12.59 -2.08 6.38
N PHE A 94 -12.76 -0.93 7.02
CA PHE A 94 -13.56 0.18 6.48
C PHE A 94 -12.96 0.73 5.19
N ILE A 95 -11.65 1.02 5.16
CA ILE A 95 -10.93 1.43 3.95
C ILE A 95 -11.07 0.38 2.86
N ALA A 96 -11.04 -0.91 3.21
CA ALA A 96 -11.13 -1.97 2.23
C ALA A 96 -12.45 -1.95 1.47
N GLY A 97 -13.57 -1.92 2.21
CA GLY A 97 -14.89 -1.80 1.61
C GLY A 97 -15.09 -0.47 0.87
N LEU A 98 -14.71 0.64 1.49
CA LEU A 98 -14.87 1.97 0.91
C LEU A 98 -14.01 2.18 -0.34
N GLY A 99 -12.80 1.63 -0.38
CA GLY A 99 -11.89 1.69 -1.53
C GLY A 99 -12.42 0.91 -2.73
N MET A 100 -12.90 -0.32 -2.51
CA MET A 100 -13.56 -1.12 -3.56
C MET A 100 -14.80 -0.42 -4.10
N PHE A 101 -15.64 0.09 -3.20
CA PHE A 101 -16.82 0.88 -3.57
C PHE A 101 -16.46 2.13 -4.39
N THR A 102 -15.49 2.91 -3.92
CA THR A 102 -15.03 4.13 -4.60
C THR A 102 -14.44 3.81 -5.97
N GLY A 103 -13.69 2.71 -6.10
CA GLY A 103 -13.14 2.24 -7.36
C GLY A 103 -14.21 1.83 -8.37
N ARG A 104 -15.21 1.04 -7.94
CA ARG A 104 -16.38 0.68 -8.76
C ARG A 104 -17.15 1.93 -9.21
N MET A 105 -17.42 2.85 -8.29
CA MET A 105 -18.16 4.08 -8.61
C MET A 105 -17.40 5.00 -9.55
N ALA A 106 -16.07 4.99 -9.53
CA ALA A 106 -15.30 5.77 -10.51
C ALA A 106 -15.46 5.23 -11.93
N ILE A 107 -15.67 3.92 -12.11
CA ILE A 107 -15.98 3.33 -13.43
C ILE A 107 -17.38 3.71 -13.86
N GLU A 108 -18.37 3.50 -12.98
CA GLU A 108 -19.78 3.83 -13.22
C GLU A 108 -19.98 5.32 -13.53
N LEU A 109 -19.19 6.22 -12.92
CA LEU A 109 -19.25 7.66 -13.18
C LEU A 109 -18.29 8.16 -14.28
N HIS A 110 -17.63 7.26 -15.01
CA HIS A 110 -16.63 7.59 -16.04
C HIS A 110 -15.52 8.54 -15.55
N ARG A 111 -15.05 8.33 -14.32
CA ARG A 111 -13.96 9.09 -13.65
C ARG A 111 -12.65 8.31 -13.55
N VAL A 112 -12.51 7.21 -14.30
CA VAL A 112 -11.25 6.46 -14.39
C VAL A 112 -10.17 7.33 -15.05
N PRO A 113 -8.93 7.36 -14.54
CA PRO A 113 -7.85 8.07 -15.21
C PRO A 113 -7.67 7.60 -16.67
N PRO A 114 -7.49 8.51 -17.64
CA PRO A 114 -7.57 8.19 -19.07
C PRO A 114 -6.48 7.24 -19.59
N PHE A 115 -5.47 6.95 -18.78
CA PHE A 115 -4.39 6.00 -19.09
C PHE A 115 -4.63 4.59 -18.54
N PHE A 116 -5.73 4.37 -17.80
CA PHE A 116 -6.17 3.07 -17.33
C PHE A 116 -7.43 2.62 -18.08
N SER A 117 -7.53 1.32 -18.38
CA SER A 117 -8.81 0.73 -18.77
C SER A 117 -9.70 0.52 -17.54
N ASN A 118 -11.01 0.41 -17.75
CA ASN A 118 -11.96 0.09 -16.69
C ASN A 118 -11.57 -1.22 -15.98
N ALA A 119 -11.17 -2.23 -16.75
CA ALA A 119 -10.71 -3.51 -16.23
C ALA A 119 -9.45 -3.38 -15.36
N TYR A 120 -8.43 -2.67 -15.84
CA TYR A 120 -7.22 -2.43 -15.05
C TYR A 120 -7.55 -1.73 -13.74
N PHE A 121 -8.35 -0.66 -13.79
CA PHE A 121 -8.70 0.13 -12.62
C PHE A 121 -9.56 -0.66 -11.62
N LEU A 122 -10.50 -1.48 -12.10
CA LEU A 122 -11.30 -2.37 -11.27
C LEU A 122 -10.40 -3.39 -10.54
N ALA A 123 -9.51 -4.05 -11.28
CA ALA A 123 -8.58 -5.02 -10.70
C ALA A 123 -7.65 -4.36 -9.69
N LEU A 124 -7.05 -3.21 -10.01
CA LEU A 124 -6.17 -2.48 -9.12
C LEU A 124 -6.88 -2.11 -7.80
N THR A 125 -8.08 -1.53 -7.89
CA THR A 125 -8.84 -1.09 -6.72
C THR A 125 -9.38 -2.25 -5.88
N HIS A 126 -9.69 -3.41 -6.48
CA HIS A 126 -10.21 -4.56 -5.74
C HIS A 126 -9.10 -5.48 -5.23
N ILE A 127 -8.20 -5.91 -6.10
CA ILE A 127 -7.10 -6.82 -5.75
C ILE A 127 -6.08 -6.10 -4.86
N GLY A 128 -5.69 -4.86 -5.19
CA GLY A 128 -4.76 -4.07 -4.38
C GLY A 128 -5.28 -3.85 -2.97
N THR A 129 -6.54 -3.46 -2.84
CA THR A 129 -7.19 -3.24 -1.55
C THR A 129 -7.39 -4.52 -0.75
N ALA A 130 -7.75 -5.62 -1.41
CA ALA A 130 -7.86 -6.93 -0.76
C ALA A 130 -6.50 -7.41 -0.24
N LEU A 131 -5.44 -7.28 -1.05
CA LEU A 131 -4.09 -7.70 -0.67
C LEU A 131 -3.52 -6.83 0.45
N PHE A 132 -3.80 -5.52 0.43
CA PHE A 132 -3.51 -4.61 1.53
C PHE A 132 -4.13 -5.09 2.85
N ALA A 133 -5.44 -5.32 2.86
CA ALA A 133 -6.14 -5.78 4.07
C ALA A 133 -5.63 -7.15 4.54
N ALA A 134 -5.42 -8.08 3.60
CA ALA A 134 -4.88 -9.41 3.89
C ALA A 134 -3.46 -9.32 4.49
N MET A 135 -2.60 -8.45 3.97
CA MET A 135 -1.24 -8.25 4.48
C MET A 135 -1.26 -7.66 5.90
N VAL A 136 -2.15 -6.71 6.20
CA VAL A 136 -2.35 -6.19 7.57
C VAL A 136 -2.84 -7.30 8.50
N ILE A 137 -3.83 -8.10 8.09
CA ILE A 137 -4.35 -9.21 8.90
C ILE A 137 -3.25 -10.25 9.17
N ALA A 138 -2.46 -10.60 8.16
CA ALA A 138 -1.32 -11.49 8.29
C ALA A 138 -0.27 -10.91 9.25
N ALA A 139 0.02 -9.61 9.16
CA ALA A 139 0.91 -8.93 10.10
C ALA A 139 0.41 -9.01 11.54
N ILE A 140 -0.89 -8.81 11.78
CA ILE A 140 -1.51 -8.90 13.11
C ILE A 140 -1.53 -10.36 13.61
N ALA A 141 -1.74 -11.34 12.73
CA ALA A 141 -1.62 -12.76 13.09
C ALA A 141 -0.20 -13.07 13.58
N MET A 142 0.80 -12.47 12.95
CA MET A 142 2.22 -12.57 13.31
C MET A 142 2.66 -11.60 14.43
N ARG A 143 1.74 -10.98 15.18
CA ARG A 143 2.08 -9.98 16.23
C ARG A 143 3.00 -10.46 17.34
N ARG A 144 3.12 -11.78 17.55
CA ARG A 144 4.06 -12.37 18.52
C ARG A 144 5.49 -12.46 17.94
N GLU A 145 5.61 -12.51 16.62
CA GLU A 145 6.87 -12.51 15.87
C GLU A 145 7.14 -11.08 15.36
N THR A 146 7.62 -10.21 16.25
CA THR A 146 7.71 -8.75 15.99
C THR A 146 8.47 -8.38 14.71
N GLN A 147 9.48 -9.18 14.32
CA GLN A 147 10.25 -9.02 13.09
C GLN A 147 9.39 -9.26 11.83
N TRP A 148 8.49 -10.25 11.87
CA TRP A 148 7.49 -10.50 10.83
C TRP A 148 6.42 -9.41 10.83
N HIS A 149 5.81 -9.15 11.99
CA HIS A 149 4.74 -8.16 12.13
C HIS A 149 5.12 -6.81 11.49
N ARG A 150 6.28 -6.26 11.85
CA ARG A 150 6.72 -4.95 11.37
C ARG A 150 7.00 -4.90 9.87
N ARG A 151 7.65 -5.95 9.33
CA ARG A 151 7.94 -6.04 7.89
C ARG A 151 6.68 -6.22 7.06
N LEU A 152 5.74 -7.04 7.52
CA LEU A 152 4.45 -7.23 6.85
C LEU A 152 3.59 -5.94 6.92
N MET A 153 3.58 -5.22 8.05
CA MET A 153 2.91 -3.91 8.13
C MET A 153 3.50 -2.90 7.15
N MET A 154 4.83 -2.87 7.01
CA MET A 154 5.50 -2.00 6.02
C MET A 154 5.20 -2.46 4.58
N GLY A 155 5.18 -3.77 4.33
CA GLY A 155 4.74 -4.35 3.06
C GLY A 155 3.31 -3.95 2.70
N ALA A 156 2.39 -3.95 3.66
CA ALA A 156 1.02 -3.50 3.46
C ALA A 156 0.97 -2.02 3.05
N MET A 157 1.73 -1.15 3.73
CA MET A 157 1.84 0.26 3.34
C MET A 157 2.41 0.42 1.92
N ILE A 158 3.42 -0.37 1.56
CA ILE A 158 4.02 -0.34 0.22
C ILE A 158 2.99 -0.71 -0.85
N LEU A 159 2.18 -1.75 -0.64
CA LEU A 159 1.18 -2.21 -1.61
C LEU A 159 0.18 -1.13 -2.02
N ILE A 160 -0.12 -0.18 -1.13
CA ILE A 160 -1.04 0.93 -1.38
C ILE A 160 -0.35 2.26 -1.72
N LEU A 161 0.96 2.24 -2.02
CA LEU A 161 1.68 3.44 -2.49
C LEU A 161 1.40 3.79 -3.95
N GLU A 162 0.88 2.84 -4.75
CA GLU A 162 0.66 3.03 -6.19
C GLU A 162 -0.06 4.35 -6.52
N PRO A 163 -1.17 4.74 -5.84
CA PRO A 163 -1.84 6.00 -6.18
C PRO A 163 -0.95 7.23 -5.95
N ALA A 164 -0.08 7.22 -4.93
CA ALA A 164 0.85 8.31 -4.69
C ALA A 164 1.95 8.35 -5.77
N ILE A 165 2.44 7.19 -6.22
CA ILE A 165 3.45 7.09 -7.27
C ILE A 165 2.87 7.54 -8.62
N GLY A 166 1.66 7.10 -8.96
CA GLY A 166 0.92 7.49 -10.18
C GLY A 166 0.75 9.01 -10.36
N ARG A 167 0.85 9.78 -9.27
CA ARG A 167 0.77 11.26 -9.26
C ARG A 167 2.11 11.96 -9.53
N LEU A 168 3.19 11.20 -9.64
CA LEU A 168 4.55 11.71 -9.86
C LEU A 168 5.18 11.16 -11.14
N VAL A 169 4.70 10.02 -11.64
CA VAL A 169 5.15 9.46 -12.92
C VAL A 169 4.38 10.08 -14.09
N PRO A 170 5.01 10.25 -15.27
CA PRO A 170 4.33 10.79 -16.45
C PRO A 170 3.50 9.71 -17.16
N ALA A 171 2.45 9.21 -16.50
CA ALA A 171 1.63 8.09 -16.98
C ALA A 171 1.10 8.26 -18.43
N PRO A 172 0.66 9.45 -18.88
CA PRO A 172 0.25 9.64 -20.29
C PRO A 172 1.38 9.42 -21.31
N ILE A 173 2.63 9.67 -20.93
CA ILE A 173 3.81 9.45 -21.80
C ILE A 173 4.23 7.97 -21.76
N LEU A 174 4.17 7.35 -20.59
CA LEU A 174 4.53 5.94 -20.39
C LEU A 174 3.51 4.98 -21.01
N GLY A 175 2.24 5.38 -21.08
CA GLY A 175 1.16 4.56 -21.60
C GLY A 175 0.79 3.40 -20.67
N PRO A 176 -0.18 2.56 -21.08
CA PRO A 176 -0.80 1.56 -20.21
C PRO A 176 0.13 0.40 -19.82
N THR A 177 1.21 0.16 -20.57
CA THR A 177 2.15 -0.93 -20.30
C THR A 177 3.32 -0.50 -19.40
N LEU A 178 3.95 0.65 -19.66
CA LEU A 178 5.12 1.05 -18.88
C LEU A 178 4.74 1.69 -17.53
N THR A 179 3.57 2.35 -17.44
CA THR A 179 3.09 2.94 -16.17
C THR A 179 3.09 1.94 -15.01
N PRO A 180 2.40 0.78 -15.10
CA PRO A 180 2.39 -0.21 -14.01
C PRO A 180 3.77 -0.80 -13.72
N ILE A 181 4.62 -0.95 -14.74
CA ILE A 181 5.99 -1.46 -14.55
C ILE A 181 6.82 -0.46 -13.73
N VAL A 182 6.72 0.83 -14.05
CA VAL A 182 7.43 1.89 -13.33
C VAL A 182 6.90 2.03 -11.90
N GLU A 183 5.58 2.01 -11.71
CA GLU A 183 4.96 2.04 -10.38
C GLU A 183 5.40 0.86 -9.51
N GLY A 184 5.36 -0.36 -10.08
CA GLY A 184 5.84 -1.56 -9.43
C GLY A 184 7.33 -1.51 -9.11
N ALA A 185 8.15 -0.93 -9.99
CA ALA A 185 9.58 -0.72 -9.73
C ALA A 185 9.81 0.23 -8.53
N PHE A 186 9.03 1.30 -8.38
CA PHE A 186 9.11 2.19 -7.21
C PHE A 186 8.66 1.48 -5.92
N GLN A 187 7.62 0.66 -5.97
CA GLN A 187 7.20 -0.15 -4.81
C GLN A 187 8.27 -1.19 -4.45
N LEU A 188 8.85 -1.88 -5.43
CA LEU A 188 9.95 -2.82 -5.21
C LEU A 188 11.22 -2.12 -4.72
N PHE A 189 11.49 -0.89 -5.15
CA PHE A 189 12.56 -0.06 -4.60
C PHE A 189 12.33 0.21 -3.11
N ALA A 190 11.10 0.55 -2.70
CA ALA A 190 10.77 0.70 -1.29
C ALA A 190 10.97 -0.59 -0.49
N VAL A 191 10.60 -1.76 -1.04
CA VAL A 191 10.93 -3.07 -0.43
C VAL A 191 12.45 -3.29 -0.39
N GLY A 192 13.16 -2.87 -1.42
CA GLY A 192 14.62 -2.91 -1.54
C GLY A 192 15.32 -2.16 -0.40
N LEU A 193 14.77 -1.02 0.05
CA LEU A 193 15.30 -0.30 1.22
C LEU A 193 15.21 -1.15 2.49
N ILE A 194 14.14 -1.93 2.68
CA ILE A 194 13.99 -2.87 3.79
C ILE A 194 14.98 -4.03 3.62
N ALA A 195 15.12 -4.57 2.41
CA ALA A 195 16.04 -5.67 2.14
C ALA A 195 17.51 -5.25 2.37
N MET A 196 17.88 -4.03 1.99
CA MET A 196 19.19 -3.45 2.29
C MET A 196 19.42 -3.30 3.78
N HIS A 197 18.41 -2.85 4.53
CA HIS A 197 18.47 -2.77 5.99
C HIS A 197 18.62 -4.16 6.61
N ASP A 198 17.84 -5.15 6.19
CA ASP A 198 17.94 -6.54 6.64
C ASP A 198 19.36 -7.10 6.40
N LEU A 199 19.91 -6.92 5.19
CA LEU A 199 21.26 -7.36 4.84
C LEU A 199 22.34 -6.69 5.70
N ARG A 200 22.19 -5.40 6.02
CA ARG A 200 23.15 -4.66 6.86
C ARG A 200 23.12 -5.12 8.31
N GLU A 201 21.95 -5.47 8.84
CA GLU A 201 21.80 -5.82 10.26
C GLU A 201 21.97 -7.33 10.53
N THR A 202 21.57 -8.21 9.60
CA THR A 202 21.58 -9.68 9.82
C THR A 202 22.34 -10.47 8.75
N GLY A 203 22.86 -9.82 7.70
CA GLY A 203 23.53 -10.50 6.59
C GLY A 203 22.59 -11.25 5.63
N SER A 204 21.26 -11.23 5.85
CA SER A 204 20.30 -11.90 4.98
C SER A 204 18.97 -11.15 4.90
N VAL A 205 18.33 -11.15 3.73
CA VAL A 205 16.98 -10.57 3.57
C VAL A 205 15.97 -11.40 4.32
N HIS A 206 15.22 -10.79 5.24
CA HIS A 206 14.23 -11.48 6.07
C HIS A 206 13.10 -12.07 5.20
N PRO A 207 12.57 -13.27 5.52
CA PRO A 207 11.49 -13.89 4.73
C PRO A 207 10.25 -13.00 4.55
N ALA A 208 9.83 -12.27 5.59
CA ALA A 208 8.74 -11.28 5.50
C ALA A 208 8.99 -10.16 4.45
N THR A 209 10.24 -9.73 4.27
CA THR A 209 10.61 -8.74 3.26
C THR A 209 10.51 -9.34 1.86
N ARG A 210 10.98 -10.59 1.67
CA ARG A 210 10.80 -11.32 0.41
C ARG A 210 9.33 -11.56 0.09
N PHE A 211 8.52 -11.87 1.10
CA PHE A 211 7.07 -12.01 0.96
C PHE A 211 6.42 -10.70 0.52
N SER A 212 6.87 -9.56 1.05
CA SER A 212 6.40 -8.23 0.62
C SER A 212 6.77 -7.95 -0.83
N ALA A 213 7.99 -8.29 -1.26
CA ALA A 213 8.39 -8.18 -2.67
C ALA A 213 7.54 -9.06 -3.58
N LEU A 214 7.31 -10.32 -3.18
CA LEU A 214 6.46 -11.25 -3.90
C LEU A 214 5.03 -10.72 -4.01
N ALA A 215 4.48 -10.16 -2.93
CA ALA A 215 3.13 -9.58 -2.94
C ALA A 215 3.00 -8.42 -3.94
N VAL A 216 4.03 -7.57 -4.08
CA VAL A 216 4.06 -6.51 -5.10
C VAL A 216 4.05 -7.12 -6.51
N VAL A 217 4.92 -8.11 -6.78
CA VAL A 217 4.98 -8.78 -8.09
C VAL A 217 3.65 -9.46 -8.43
N VAL A 218 3.06 -10.18 -7.47
CA VAL A 218 1.77 -10.85 -7.62
C VAL A 218 0.66 -9.83 -7.87
N LEU A 219 0.65 -8.70 -7.17
CA LEU A 219 -0.33 -7.63 -7.38
C LEU A 219 -0.35 -7.18 -8.84
N PHE A 220 0.79 -6.74 -9.38
CA PHE A 220 0.83 -6.28 -10.78
C PHE A 220 0.60 -7.41 -11.77
N GLY A 221 1.12 -8.61 -11.52
CA GLY A 221 0.87 -9.76 -12.40
C GLY A 221 -0.61 -10.09 -12.50
N VAL A 222 -1.33 -10.11 -11.38
CA VAL A 222 -2.78 -10.37 -11.34
C VAL A 222 -3.56 -9.21 -11.96
N VAL A 223 -3.23 -7.96 -11.64
CA VAL A 223 -3.91 -6.78 -12.21
C VAL A 223 -3.75 -6.74 -13.73
N MET A 224 -2.53 -6.93 -14.24
CA MET A 224 -2.28 -6.96 -15.68
C MET A 224 -2.94 -8.15 -16.37
N GLY A 225 -2.94 -9.33 -15.73
CA GLY A 225 -3.64 -10.51 -16.25
C GLY A 225 -5.16 -10.31 -16.33
N LEU A 226 -5.77 -9.75 -15.29
CA LEU A 226 -7.20 -9.45 -15.27
C LEU A 226 -7.58 -8.34 -16.26
N ALA A 227 -6.71 -7.34 -16.45
CA ALA A 227 -6.93 -6.23 -17.37
C ALA A 227 -7.10 -6.68 -18.84
N VAL A 228 -6.60 -7.86 -19.20
CA VAL A 228 -6.73 -8.45 -20.55
C VAL A 228 -7.61 -9.70 -20.59
N PHE A 229 -8.14 -10.15 -19.46
CA PHE A 229 -8.96 -11.35 -19.38
C PHE A 229 -10.42 -11.05 -19.81
N PRO A 230 -10.93 -11.60 -20.94
CA PRO A 230 -12.18 -11.13 -21.54
C PRO A 230 -13.41 -11.13 -20.62
N PRO A 231 -13.65 -12.15 -19.77
CA PRO A 231 -14.77 -12.11 -18.83
C PRO A 231 -14.68 -10.95 -17.82
N PHE A 232 -13.47 -10.62 -17.36
CA PHE A 232 -13.26 -9.53 -16.40
C PHE A 232 -13.34 -8.16 -17.08
N VAL A 233 -12.86 -8.06 -18.33
CA VAL A 233 -13.06 -6.86 -19.16
C VAL A 233 -14.55 -6.60 -19.36
N SER A 234 -15.31 -7.63 -19.76
CA SER A 234 -16.77 -7.53 -19.93
C SER A 234 -17.48 -7.09 -18.66
N LEU A 235 -17.08 -7.60 -17.49
CA LEU A 235 -17.60 -7.15 -16.20
C LEU A 235 -17.34 -5.66 -15.97
N ALA A 236 -16.12 -5.18 -16.21
CA ALA A 236 -15.75 -3.79 -15.98
C ALA A 236 -16.49 -2.84 -16.94
N GLU A 237 -16.60 -3.20 -18.23
CA GLU A 237 -17.37 -2.43 -19.20
C GLU A 237 -18.88 -2.47 -18.92
N GLY A 238 -19.39 -3.57 -18.37
CA GLY A 238 -20.78 -3.66 -17.91
C GLY A 238 -21.10 -2.72 -16.75
N ILE A 239 -20.13 -2.49 -15.85
CA ILE A 239 -20.26 -1.45 -14.80
C ILE A 239 -20.29 -0.06 -15.43
N ALA A 240 -19.40 0.21 -16.40
CA ALA A 240 -19.35 1.50 -17.09
C ALA A 240 -20.64 1.78 -17.87
N ALA A 241 -21.26 0.76 -18.50
CA ALA A 241 -22.49 0.92 -19.26
C ALA A 241 -23.76 1.11 -18.39
N ALA A 242 -23.66 0.92 -17.07
CA ALA A 242 -24.78 1.04 -16.15
C ALA A 242 -24.96 2.44 -15.53
N GLY A 243 -23.95 3.31 -15.67
CA GLY A 243 -23.97 4.70 -15.19
C GLY A 243 -24.23 5.70 -16.31
#